data_AF-A0A941INY4-F1
#
_entry.id   AF-A0A941INY4-F1
#
_cell.length_a   1.000
_cell.length_b   1.000
_cell.length_c   1.000
_cell.angle_alpha   90.00
_cell.angle_beta   90.00
_cell.angle_gamma   90.00
#
_symmetry.space_group_name_H-M   'P 1'
#
loop_
_entity.id
_entity.type
_entity.pdbx_description
1 polymer ?
#
loop_
_entity_poly.entity_id
_entity_poly.type
_entity_poly.pdbx_seq_one_letter_code
_entity_poly.pdbx_strand_id
1 'polypeptide(L)'
;MTSTQGTHPTVAVEVGDRRAEIDELLAPVIEAIWRCGLETFTCCQDLGESNESWIETLPHMSRYVDSRRGWMLIDFPIDSGLAFLAAVANAGPRDAFYVRMTHWAAPDAWDVKIKPVDVATRHPHLESLFQLRLLQVSFPGYDLPELLRRTARARRRPLRCPRTSRLDHPRPSVSAPYISRLSTAGQVRPRRHNEGHVCCPAP
;
A
#
# COMPACT_ATOMS: atom_id res chain seq x y z
N MET A 1 -25.63 7.96 13.23
CA MET A 1 -25.01 7.86 14.56
C MET A 1 -23.53 7.67 14.31
N THR A 2 -22.70 8.63 14.69
CA THR A 2 -21.24 8.52 14.64
C THR A 2 -20.78 7.59 15.76
N SER A 3 -19.97 6.58 15.45
CA SER A 3 -19.30 5.74 16.45
C SER A 3 -18.04 6.44 16.94
N THR A 4 -17.82 6.50 18.25
CA THR A 4 -16.67 7.17 18.89
C THR A 4 -15.59 6.20 19.37
N GLN A 5 -15.59 4.95 18.91
CA GLN A 5 -14.60 3.93 19.34
C GLN A 5 -13.25 4.01 18.60
N GLY A 6 -13.10 4.87 17.59
CA GLY A 6 -11.83 5.10 16.88
C GLY A 6 -11.19 6.44 17.21
N THR A 7 -9.93 6.62 16.83
CA THR A 7 -9.20 7.91 16.90
C THR A 7 -9.96 9.05 16.22
N HIS A 8 -10.78 8.73 15.22
CA HIS A 8 -11.57 9.67 14.43
C HIS A 8 -13.06 9.30 14.42
N PRO A 9 -13.96 10.27 14.19
CA PRO A 9 -15.36 9.99 13.91
C PRO A 9 -15.51 9.12 12.65
N THR A 10 -16.36 8.10 12.74
CA THR A 10 -16.71 7.25 11.59
C THR A 10 -18.15 7.45 11.15
N VAL A 11 -18.41 7.17 9.87
CA VAL A 11 -19.75 7.12 9.27
C VAL A 11 -19.94 5.82 8.51
N ALA A 12 -21.17 5.31 8.54
CA ALA A 12 -21.56 4.13 7.76
C ALA A 12 -21.55 4.46 6.26
N VAL A 13 -20.82 3.68 5.47
CA VAL A 13 -20.83 3.71 4.01
C VAL A 13 -21.37 2.39 3.48
N GLU A 14 -22.30 2.44 2.53
CA GLU A 14 -22.91 1.26 1.91
C GLU A 14 -22.98 1.42 0.39
N VAL A 15 -22.41 0.46 -0.35
CA VAL A 15 -22.44 0.42 -1.82
C VAL A 15 -22.63 -1.03 -2.27
N GLY A 16 -23.83 -1.35 -2.77
CA GLY A 16 -24.16 -2.71 -3.19
C GLY A 16 -24.21 -3.64 -1.97
N ASP A 17 -23.38 -4.69 -1.99
CA ASP A 17 -23.22 -5.66 -0.90
C ASP A 17 -22.13 -5.26 0.12
N ARG A 18 -21.43 -4.15 -0.10
CA ARG A 18 -20.32 -3.69 0.75
C ARG A 18 -20.82 -2.67 1.76
N ARG A 19 -20.45 -2.86 3.03
CA ARG A 19 -20.76 -1.95 4.14
C ARG A 19 -19.60 -1.90 5.14
N ALA A 20 -19.24 -0.70 5.57
CA ALA A 20 -18.30 -0.51 6.69
C ALA A 20 -18.51 0.85 7.38
N GLU A 21 -18.00 0.97 8.59
CA GLU A 21 -17.77 2.26 9.25
C GLU A 21 -16.44 2.82 8.77
N ILE A 22 -16.45 4.02 8.19
CA ILE A 22 -15.30 4.65 7.56
C ILE A 22 -15.05 6.01 8.23
N ASP A 23 -13.79 6.35 8.46
CA ASP A 23 -13.37 7.69 8.90
C ASP A 23 -14.07 8.77 8.06
N GLU A 24 -14.74 9.72 8.72
CA GLU A 24 -15.68 10.66 8.09
C GLU A 24 -15.08 11.39 6.88
N LEU A 25 -13.81 11.79 6.96
CA LEU A 25 -13.14 12.48 5.85
C LEU A 25 -12.89 11.57 4.64
N LEU A 26 -12.63 10.28 4.85
CA LEU A 26 -12.37 9.32 3.78
C LEU A 26 -13.65 8.69 3.21
N ALA A 27 -14.77 8.75 3.93
CA ALA A 27 -16.02 8.15 3.52
C ALA A 27 -16.45 8.51 2.08
N PRO A 28 -16.40 9.77 1.61
CA PRO A 28 -16.77 10.12 0.24
C PRO A 28 -15.88 9.47 -0.83
N VAL A 29 -14.56 9.35 -0.58
CA VAL A 29 -13.65 8.74 -1.55
C VAL A 29 -13.77 7.22 -1.55
N ILE A 30 -13.94 6.59 -0.39
CA ILE A 30 -14.18 5.14 -0.29
C ILE A 30 -15.47 4.76 -1.01
N GLU A 31 -16.56 5.51 -0.78
CA GLU A 31 -17.83 5.31 -1.48
C GLU A 31 -17.66 5.44 -3.02
N ALA A 32 -16.90 6.45 -3.48
CA ALA A 32 -16.61 6.64 -4.89
C ALA A 32 -15.77 5.50 -5.50
N ILE A 33 -14.78 5.00 -4.75
CA ILE A 33 -13.95 3.84 -5.13
C ILE A 33 -14.82 2.59 -5.27
N TRP A 34 -15.66 2.28 -4.27
CA TRP A 34 -16.55 1.11 -4.32
C TRP A 34 -17.57 1.20 -5.45
N ARG A 35 -18.10 2.40 -5.75
CA ARG A 35 -18.96 2.62 -6.92
C ARG A 35 -18.25 2.42 -8.26
N CYS A 36 -16.92 2.42 -8.29
CA CYS A 36 -16.14 2.03 -9.46
C CYS A 36 -15.91 0.51 -9.55
N GLY A 37 -16.46 -0.28 -8.61
CA GLY A 37 -16.26 -1.72 -8.49
C GLY A 37 -14.94 -2.11 -7.83
N LEU A 38 -14.14 -1.13 -7.38
CA LEU A 38 -12.82 -1.36 -6.79
C LEU A 38 -12.95 -1.68 -5.31
N GLU A 39 -12.15 -2.62 -4.82
CA GLU A 39 -12.15 -3.07 -3.42
C GLU A 39 -11.13 -2.32 -2.59
N THR A 40 -11.38 -2.20 -1.28
CA THR A 40 -10.46 -1.67 -0.28
C THR A 40 -10.45 -2.60 0.94
N PHE A 41 -9.37 -2.59 1.73
CA PHE A 41 -9.28 -3.35 2.98
C PHE A 41 -9.45 -2.44 4.20
N THR A 42 -8.56 -1.47 4.36
CA THR A 42 -8.46 -0.58 5.52
C THR A 42 -8.17 0.85 5.06
N CYS A 43 -8.51 1.83 5.87
CA CYS A 43 -8.20 3.22 5.60
C CYS A 43 -8.05 4.02 6.90
N CYS A 44 -7.29 5.11 6.87
CA CYS A 44 -7.06 6.00 8.01
C CYS A 44 -7.01 7.46 7.52
N GLN A 45 -7.79 8.37 8.12
CA GLN A 45 -7.77 9.78 7.74
C GLN A 45 -6.54 10.55 8.26
N ASP A 46 -5.86 10.04 9.29
CA ASP A 46 -4.56 10.54 9.76
C ASP A 46 -3.68 9.38 10.27
N LEU A 47 -2.60 9.10 9.55
CA LEU A 47 -1.66 8.02 9.87
C LEU A 47 -0.83 8.30 11.12
N GLY A 48 -0.51 9.56 11.40
CA GLY A 48 0.22 9.94 12.60
C GLY A 48 -0.64 9.69 13.84
N GLU A 49 -1.84 10.26 13.87
CA GLU A 49 -2.78 10.11 14.99
C GLU A 49 -3.17 8.63 15.20
N SER A 50 -3.39 7.87 14.12
CA SER A 50 -3.71 6.44 14.21
C SER A 50 -2.58 5.58 14.79
N ASN A 51 -1.34 6.07 14.79
CA ASN A 51 -0.18 5.35 15.31
C ASN A 51 0.40 5.95 16.59
N GLU A 52 -0.24 6.98 17.17
CA GLU A 52 0.31 7.73 18.31
C GLU A 52 0.55 6.85 19.54
N SER A 53 -0.40 5.96 19.86
CA SER A 53 -0.29 5.04 21.00
C SER A 53 0.87 4.05 20.88
N TRP A 54 1.37 3.79 19.67
CA TRP A 54 2.51 2.90 19.47
C TRP A 54 3.82 3.50 20.00
N ILE A 55 3.89 4.80 20.25
CA ILE A 55 5.10 5.42 20.80
C ILE A 55 5.38 4.90 22.22
N GLU A 56 4.34 4.57 22.99
CA GLU A 56 4.49 4.06 24.36
C GLU A 56 5.17 2.69 24.38
N THR A 57 4.83 1.82 23.43
CA THR A 57 5.36 0.45 23.34
C THR A 57 6.58 0.35 22.42
N LEU A 58 6.66 1.19 21.39
CA LEU A 58 7.71 1.26 20.38
C LEU A 58 8.22 2.70 20.22
N PRO A 59 9.04 3.22 21.18
CA PRO A 59 9.47 4.63 21.19
C PRO A 59 10.19 5.10 19.92
N HIS A 60 10.81 4.19 19.19
CA HIS A 60 11.47 4.47 17.90
C HIS A 60 10.49 4.90 16.80
N MET A 61 9.18 4.67 16.96
CA MET A 61 8.15 5.10 16.02
C MET A 61 7.83 6.60 16.10
N SER A 62 8.27 7.32 17.13
CA SER A 62 8.00 8.76 17.31
C SER A 62 8.26 9.59 16.05
N ARG A 63 9.45 9.46 15.46
CA ARG A 63 9.80 10.17 14.20
C ARG A 63 8.90 9.78 13.02
N TYR A 64 8.49 8.51 12.96
CA TYR A 64 7.58 8.05 11.92
C TYR A 64 6.19 8.66 12.11
N VAL A 65 5.64 8.62 13.32
CA VAL A 65 4.35 9.22 13.68
C VAL A 65 4.32 10.69 13.30
N ASP A 66 5.34 11.46 13.72
CA ASP A 66 5.45 12.88 13.41
C ASP A 66 5.50 13.14 11.90
N SER A 67 6.27 12.34 11.16
CA SER A 67 6.36 12.46 9.70
C SER A 67 5.08 12.11 8.95
N ARG A 68 4.12 11.46 9.62
CA ARG A 68 2.85 10.97 9.04
C ARG A 68 1.61 11.69 9.55
N ARG A 69 1.75 12.69 10.42
CA ARG A 69 0.65 13.59 10.73
C ARG A 69 0.18 14.32 9.47
N GLY A 70 -1.12 14.39 9.27
CA GLY A 70 -1.76 14.93 8.08
C GLY A 70 -1.67 14.03 6.84
N TRP A 71 -1.13 12.81 6.94
CA TRP A 71 -1.14 11.83 5.84
C TRP A 71 -2.33 10.87 5.98
N MET A 72 -3.02 10.63 4.87
CA MET A 72 -4.11 9.67 4.77
C MET A 72 -3.61 8.32 4.24
N LEU A 73 -4.37 7.27 4.51
CA LEU A 73 -4.11 5.92 4.04
C LEU A 73 -5.33 5.25 3.44
N ILE A 74 -5.15 4.57 2.32
CA ILE A 74 -6.09 3.57 1.81
C ILE A 74 -5.31 2.32 1.38
N ASP A 75 -5.74 1.17 1.89
CA ASP A 75 -5.20 -0.14 1.56
C ASP A 75 -6.13 -0.87 0.57
N PHE A 76 -5.55 -1.53 -0.42
CA PHE A 76 -6.27 -2.22 -1.49
C PHE A 76 -5.78 -3.67 -1.66
N PRO A 77 -6.65 -4.59 -2.15
CA PRO A 77 -6.17 -5.70 -2.97
C PRO A 77 -5.33 -5.16 -4.13
N ILE A 78 -4.24 -5.85 -4.48
CA ILE A 78 -3.24 -5.33 -5.44
C ILE A 78 -3.89 -4.89 -6.76
N ASP A 79 -4.74 -5.72 -7.35
CA ASP A 79 -5.38 -5.40 -8.64
C ASP A 79 -6.30 -4.18 -8.56
N SER A 80 -7.08 -4.07 -7.47
CA SER A 80 -7.93 -2.90 -7.21
C SER A 80 -7.11 -1.63 -7.02
N GLY A 81 -5.98 -1.72 -6.31
CA GLY A 81 -5.07 -0.60 -6.07
C GLY A 81 -4.39 -0.11 -7.36
N LEU A 82 -3.94 -1.02 -8.22
CA LEU A 82 -3.38 -0.66 -9.52
C LEU A 82 -4.44 -0.05 -10.45
N ALA A 83 -5.64 -0.63 -10.48
CA ALA A 83 -6.76 -0.08 -11.25
C ALA A 83 -7.17 1.30 -10.73
N PHE A 84 -7.17 1.52 -9.42
CA PHE A 84 -7.42 2.80 -8.78
C PHE A 84 -6.40 3.87 -9.20
N LEU A 85 -5.09 3.59 -9.11
CA LEU A 85 -4.05 4.53 -9.51
C LEU A 85 -4.17 4.89 -11.01
N ALA A 86 -4.43 3.91 -11.87
CA ALA A 86 -4.67 4.16 -13.29
C ALA A 86 -5.94 4.98 -13.54
N ALA A 87 -7.02 4.71 -12.81
CA ALA A 87 -8.28 5.44 -12.91
C ALA A 87 -8.10 6.92 -12.55
N VAL A 88 -7.44 7.19 -11.43
CA VAL A 88 -7.14 8.54 -10.94
C VAL A 88 -6.19 9.26 -11.91
N ALA A 89 -5.12 8.60 -12.36
CA ALA A 89 -4.19 9.14 -13.36
C ALA A 89 -4.90 9.62 -14.64
N ASN A 90 -5.82 8.80 -15.17
CA ASN A 90 -6.48 9.03 -16.45
C ASN A 90 -7.68 9.98 -16.37
N ALA A 91 -8.10 10.36 -15.16
CA ALA A 91 -9.25 11.23 -14.91
C ALA A 91 -8.89 12.73 -14.79
N GLY A 92 -7.61 13.09 -14.95
CA GLY A 92 -7.13 14.47 -14.88
C GLY A 92 -5.87 14.71 -15.72
N PRO A 93 -5.35 15.94 -15.74
CA PRO A 93 -4.10 16.26 -16.40
C PRO A 93 -2.89 15.65 -15.67
N ARG A 94 -1.74 15.62 -16.34
CA ARG A 94 -0.44 15.26 -15.76
C ARG A 94 0.21 16.44 -15.04
N ASP A 95 -0.53 17.02 -14.11
CA ASP A 95 -0.14 18.17 -13.29
C ASP A 95 0.66 17.78 -12.04
N ALA A 96 0.87 18.72 -11.11
CA ALA A 96 1.61 18.48 -9.87
C ALA A 96 1.01 17.35 -9.01
N PHE A 97 -0.33 17.19 -9.01
CA PHE A 97 -0.99 16.07 -8.32
C PHE A 97 -0.58 14.72 -8.95
N TYR A 98 -0.60 14.64 -10.29
CA TYR A 98 -0.12 13.45 -11.00
C TYR A 98 1.36 13.16 -10.72
N VAL A 99 2.20 14.20 -10.67
CA VAL A 99 3.63 14.06 -10.35
C VAL A 99 3.83 13.50 -8.95
N ARG A 100 3.11 14.00 -7.93
CA ARG A 100 3.17 13.43 -6.56
C ARG A 100 2.77 11.96 -6.53
N MET A 101 1.76 11.57 -7.29
CA MET A 101 1.32 10.17 -7.35
C MET A 101 2.33 9.23 -8.02
N THR A 102 3.16 9.72 -8.94
CA THR A 102 3.97 8.85 -9.84
C THR A 102 5.47 8.95 -9.67
N HIS A 103 5.98 10.07 -9.14
CA HIS A 103 7.41 10.31 -8.99
C HIS A 103 7.82 10.24 -7.52
N TRP A 104 8.54 9.18 -7.14
CA TRP A 104 8.91 8.86 -5.76
C TRP A 104 9.70 9.96 -5.03
N ALA A 105 10.41 10.83 -5.77
CA ALA A 105 11.18 11.94 -5.20
C ALA A 105 10.53 13.32 -5.40
N ALA A 106 9.26 13.39 -5.81
CA ALA A 106 8.55 14.66 -5.82
C ALA A 106 8.35 15.15 -4.37
N PRO A 107 8.34 16.48 -4.13
CA PRO A 107 7.87 17.01 -2.85
C PRO A 107 6.48 16.46 -2.53
N ASP A 108 6.34 15.90 -1.32
CA ASP A 108 5.12 15.23 -0.85
C ASP A 108 4.63 14.10 -1.77
N ALA A 109 5.57 13.39 -2.42
CA ALA A 109 5.26 12.21 -3.21
C ALA A 109 4.43 11.19 -2.41
N TRP A 110 3.42 10.63 -3.07
CA TRP A 110 2.62 9.57 -2.48
C TRP A 110 3.50 8.37 -2.14
N ASP A 111 3.24 7.77 -0.99
CA ASP A 111 3.93 6.58 -0.54
C ASP A 111 3.10 5.35 -0.95
N VAL A 112 3.48 4.74 -2.07
CA VAL A 112 2.79 3.57 -2.64
C VAL A 112 3.66 2.35 -2.44
N LYS A 113 3.20 1.40 -1.63
CA LYS A 113 3.97 0.22 -1.22
C LYS A 113 3.18 -1.05 -1.39
N ILE A 114 3.85 -2.12 -1.81
CA ILE A 114 3.35 -3.48 -1.66
C ILE A 114 4.06 -4.10 -0.46
N LYS A 115 3.29 -4.55 0.54
CA LYS A 115 3.85 -5.21 1.73
C LYS A 115 3.68 -6.72 1.59
N PRO A 116 4.76 -7.52 1.57
CA PRO A 116 4.65 -8.95 1.76
C PRO A 116 4.03 -9.24 3.12
N VAL A 117 3.00 -10.09 3.14
CA VAL A 117 2.33 -10.53 4.37
C VAL A 117 2.55 -12.03 4.50
N ASP A 118 2.98 -12.46 5.67
CA ASP A 118 3.04 -13.88 5.99
C ASP A 118 1.64 -14.38 6.38
N VAL A 119 1.18 -15.46 5.76
CA VAL A 119 -0.07 -16.13 6.14
C VAL A 119 -0.03 -16.58 7.60
N ALA A 120 1.14 -16.97 8.10
CA ALA A 120 1.32 -17.41 9.48
C ALA A 120 1.03 -16.29 10.50
N THR A 121 1.11 -15.01 10.12
CA THR A 121 0.76 -13.88 11.01
C THR A 121 -0.70 -13.92 11.47
N ARG A 122 -1.61 -14.47 10.65
CA ARG A 122 -3.03 -14.66 11.01
C ARG A 122 -3.36 -16.09 11.42
N HIS A 123 -2.48 -17.03 11.09
CA HIS A 123 -2.66 -18.45 11.34
C HIS A 123 -1.36 -19.04 11.90
N PRO A 124 -1.03 -18.81 13.19
CA PRO A 124 0.29 -19.10 13.76
C PRO A 124 0.67 -20.60 13.77
N HIS A 125 -0.29 -21.48 13.50
CA HIS A 125 -0.08 -22.92 13.39
C HIS A 125 0.32 -23.38 11.97
N LEU A 126 0.30 -22.49 10.98
CA LEU A 126 0.76 -22.76 9.62
C LEU A 126 2.23 -22.38 9.47
N GLU A 127 2.93 -23.02 8.53
CA GLU A 127 4.26 -22.59 8.12
C GLU A 127 4.22 -21.21 7.47
N SER A 128 5.32 -20.46 7.60
CA SER A 128 5.48 -19.16 6.96
C SER A 128 5.32 -19.26 5.44
N LEU A 129 4.40 -18.47 4.90
CA LEU A 129 4.13 -18.35 3.47
C LEU A 129 3.85 -16.89 3.15
N PHE A 130 4.88 -16.20 2.65
CA PHE A 130 4.77 -14.79 2.28
C PHE A 130 4.01 -14.62 0.96
N GLN A 131 3.09 -13.65 0.94
CA GLN A 131 2.26 -13.33 -0.22
C GLN A 131 2.13 -11.83 -0.40
N LEU A 132 2.06 -11.40 -1.65
CA LEU A 132 1.70 -10.02 -1.99
C LEU A 132 0.17 -9.94 -1.99
N ARG A 133 -0.40 -9.34 -0.94
CA ARG A 133 -1.85 -9.21 -0.77
C ARG A 133 -2.34 -7.78 -0.78
N LEU A 134 -1.47 -6.86 -0.40
CA LEU A 134 -1.82 -5.49 -0.04
C LEU A 134 -1.03 -4.50 -0.89
N LEU A 135 -1.74 -3.61 -1.57
CA LEU A 135 -1.16 -2.36 -2.06
C LEU A 135 -1.64 -1.23 -1.15
N GLN A 136 -0.69 -0.60 -0.48
CA GLN A 136 -0.89 0.50 0.44
C GLN A 136 -0.65 1.81 -0.30
N VAL A 137 -1.59 2.75 -0.24
CA VAL A 137 -1.48 4.11 -0.80
C VAL A 137 -1.59 5.11 0.33
N SER A 138 -0.48 5.77 0.69
CA SER A 138 -0.49 6.93 1.59
C SER A 138 -0.28 8.21 0.80
N PHE A 139 -1.02 9.27 1.15
CA PHE A 139 -0.95 10.56 0.48
C PHE A 139 -1.19 11.72 1.46
N PRO A 140 -0.71 12.93 1.18
CA PRO A 140 -1.02 14.10 2.01
C PRO A 140 -2.52 14.39 2.03
N GLY A 141 -3.10 14.71 3.19
CA GLY A 141 -4.54 14.92 3.33
C GLY A 141 -5.10 16.05 2.45
N TYR A 142 -4.27 17.04 2.09
CA TYR A 142 -4.65 18.11 1.17
C TYR A 142 -4.93 17.62 -0.26
N ASP A 143 -4.50 16.42 -0.64
CA ASP A 143 -4.77 15.82 -1.95
C ASP A 143 -6.16 15.18 -2.03
N LEU A 144 -6.83 14.96 -0.89
CA LEU A 144 -8.14 14.31 -0.83
C LEU A 144 -9.21 14.96 -1.73
N PRO A 145 -9.38 16.30 -1.77
CA PRO A 145 -10.39 16.91 -2.64
C PRO A 145 -10.14 16.62 -4.13
N GLU A 146 -8.88 16.66 -4.58
CA GLU A 146 -8.55 16.36 -5.99
C GLU A 146 -8.67 14.88 -6.29
N LEU A 147 -8.26 14.02 -5.37
CA LEU A 147 -8.45 12.58 -5.47
C LEU A 147 -9.94 12.24 -5.61
N LEU A 148 -10.82 12.79 -4.76
CA LEU A 148 -12.26 12.59 -4.84
C LEU A 148 -12.82 13.05 -6.20
N ARG A 149 -12.40 14.22 -6.69
CA ARG A 149 -12.79 14.74 -8.01
C ARG A 149 -12.41 13.77 -9.15
N ARG A 150 -11.18 13.24 -9.14
CA ARG A 150 -10.70 12.31 -10.17
C ARG A 150 -11.37 10.96 -10.09
N THR A 151 -11.55 10.40 -8.91
CA THR A 151 -12.28 9.13 -8.71
C THR A 151 -13.73 9.22 -9.20
N ALA A 152 -14.43 10.31 -8.86
CA ALA A 152 -15.80 10.54 -9.33
C ALA A 152 -15.91 10.66 -10.87
N ARG A 153 -14.88 11.23 -11.53
CA ARG A 153 -14.80 11.29 -13.00
C ARG A 153 -14.47 9.94 -13.62
N ALA A 154 -13.59 9.15 -13.00
CA ALA A 154 -13.16 7.86 -13.53
C ALA A 154 -14.34 6.89 -13.69
N ARG A 155 -15.32 6.92 -12.78
CA ARG A 155 -16.58 6.15 -12.88
C ARG A 155 -17.29 6.32 -14.24
N ARG A 156 -17.16 7.49 -14.88
CA ARG A 156 -17.82 7.79 -16.16
C ARG A 156 -17.13 7.16 -17.37
N ARG A 157 -15.98 6.52 -17.18
CA ARG A 157 -15.23 5.80 -18.22
C ARG A 157 -15.10 4.33 -17.82
N PRO A 158 -15.41 3.36 -18.70
CA PRO A 158 -15.18 1.96 -18.39
C PRO A 158 -13.70 1.74 -18.05
N LEU A 159 -13.43 1.22 -16.85
CA LEU A 159 -12.11 0.76 -16.48
C LEU A 159 -11.77 -0.42 -17.39
N ARG A 160 -10.97 -0.17 -18.44
CA ARG A 160 -10.41 -1.26 -19.23
C ARG A 160 -9.34 -1.90 -18.37
N CYS A 161 -9.65 -3.08 -17.83
CA CYS A 161 -8.62 -3.99 -17.34
C CYS A 161 -7.65 -4.22 -18.52
N PRO A 162 -6.34 -3.94 -18.37
CA PRO A 162 -5.39 -4.40 -19.35
C PRO A 162 -5.48 -5.92 -19.30
N ARG A 163 -6.05 -6.53 -20.34
CA ARG A 163 -5.87 -7.95 -20.62
C ARG A 163 -4.39 -8.21 -20.42
N THR A 164 -4.05 -9.13 -19.53
CA THR A 164 -2.71 -9.69 -19.40
C THR A 164 -2.31 -10.17 -20.80
N SER A 165 -1.58 -9.32 -21.53
CA SER A 165 -0.82 -9.78 -22.67
C SER A 165 0.15 -10.78 -22.07
N ARG A 166 -0.06 -12.08 -22.35
CA ARG A 166 0.98 -13.08 -22.19
C ARG A 166 2.22 -12.46 -22.82
N LEU A 167 3.19 -12.09 -21.99
CA LEU A 167 4.53 -11.81 -22.46
C LEU A 167 5.04 -13.15 -22.97
N ASP A 168 4.88 -13.39 -24.27
CA ASP A 168 5.66 -14.38 -24.97
C ASP A 168 7.12 -13.98 -24.77
N HIS A 169 7.79 -14.62 -23.80
CA HIS A 169 9.22 -14.49 -23.63
C HIS A 169 9.90 -15.12 -24.85
N PRO A 170 10.63 -14.36 -25.69
CA PRO A 170 11.59 -14.98 -26.58
C PRO A 170 12.68 -15.63 -25.72
N ARG A 171 12.94 -16.91 -25.94
CA ARG A 171 14.06 -17.64 -25.34
C ARG A 171 15.37 -16.88 -25.64
N PRO A 172 16.26 -16.66 -24.66
CA PRO A 172 17.57 -16.08 -24.96
C PRO A 172 18.40 -17.09 -25.77
N SER A 173 18.74 -16.72 -27.01
CA SER A 173 19.75 -17.41 -27.81
C SER A 173 21.13 -17.10 -27.21
N VAL A 174 21.80 -18.12 -26.68
CA VAL A 174 23.15 -18.00 -26.13
C VAL A 174 24.16 -18.16 -27.26
N SER A 175 24.82 -17.07 -27.65
CA SER A 175 26.09 -17.00 -28.41
C SER A 175 26.58 -15.55 -28.27
N ALA A 176 27.77 -15.14 -27.86
CA ALA A 176 29.06 -15.70 -27.51
C ALA A 176 29.78 -14.62 -26.62
N PRO A 177 31.02 -14.81 -26.14
CA PRO A 177 31.48 -14.38 -24.82
C PRO A 177 32.13 -12.98 -24.76
N TYR A 178 32.11 -12.36 -23.58
CA TYR A 178 33.12 -11.38 -23.19
C TYR A 178 33.81 -11.85 -21.91
N ILE A 179 35.05 -12.35 -22.06
CA ILE A 179 35.98 -12.60 -20.96
C ILE A 179 36.87 -11.37 -20.83
N SER A 180 36.88 -10.77 -19.63
CA SER A 180 38.02 -10.02 -19.09
C SER A 180 37.93 -10.06 -17.57
N ARG A 181 38.33 -11.19 -16.97
CA ARG A 181 39.49 -11.28 -16.06
C ARG A 181 39.64 -10.11 -15.09
N LEU A 182 39.18 -10.32 -13.85
CA LEU A 182 39.99 -10.03 -12.66
C LEU A 182 39.87 -11.24 -11.73
N SER A 183 40.99 -11.94 -11.58
CA SER A 183 41.21 -13.05 -10.66
C SER A 183 42.09 -12.54 -9.54
N THR A 184 41.64 -12.67 -8.30
CA THR A 184 42.36 -13.16 -7.10
C THR A 184 41.38 -13.09 -5.94
N ALA A 185 40.83 -14.23 -5.51
CA ALA A 185 41.37 -15.11 -4.47
C ALA A 185 40.93 -14.67 -3.06
N GLY A 186 40.12 -15.52 -2.42
CA GLY A 186 39.63 -15.31 -1.05
C GLY A 186 38.53 -16.28 -0.66
N GLN A 187 38.80 -17.59 -0.72
CA GLN A 187 37.96 -18.62 -0.11
C GLN A 187 37.91 -18.42 1.41
N VAL A 188 36.72 -18.26 1.98
CA VAL A 188 36.45 -18.63 3.38
C VAL A 188 35.13 -19.38 3.43
N ARG A 189 35.20 -20.66 3.80
CA ARG A 189 34.07 -21.54 4.13
C ARG A 189 33.88 -21.58 5.66
N PRO A 190 32.74 -22.12 6.16
CA PRO A 190 31.96 -21.53 7.24
C PRO A 190 32.34 -22.06 8.63
N ARG A 191 32.04 -21.28 9.69
CA ARG A 191 31.97 -21.79 11.06
C ARG A 191 30.52 -22.05 11.46
N ARG A 192 30.28 -23.29 11.91
CA ARG A 192 29.14 -23.71 12.72
C ARG A 192 29.42 -23.40 14.20
N HIS A 193 28.40 -22.94 14.93
CA HIS A 193 28.00 -23.36 16.28
C HIS A 193 26.74 -22.56 16.64
N ASN A 194 25.57 -23.19 16.77
CA ASN A 194 25.01 -23.98 17.88
C ASN A 194 24.24 -23.11 18.90
N GLU A 195 22.91 -23.32 18.87
CA GLU A 195 21.92 -23.36 19.96
C GLU A 195 21.94 -22.30 21.08
N GLY A 196 20.81 -21.60 21.20
CA GLY A 196 20.45 -20.77 22.34
C GLY A 196 18.98 -20.36 22.28
N HIS A 197 18.16 -21.09 23.02
CA HIS A 197 16.71 -21.02 23.18
C HIS A 197 16.18 -19.72 23.83
N VAL A 198 14.90 -19.37 23.50
CA VAL A 198 13.87 -18.75 24.39
C VAL A 198 14.03 -17.23 24.63
N CYS A 199 13.04 -16.31 24.59
CA CYS A 199 11.60 -16.33 24.87
C CYS A 199 10.89 -15.11 24.21
N CYS A 200 9.64 -15.29 23.76
CA CYS A 200 8.58 -14.27 23.72
C CYS A 200 8.14 -13.89 25.17
N PRO A 201 7.40 -12.79 25.46
CA PRO A 201 6.24 -12.31 24.68
C PRO A 201 6.08 -10.80 24.48
N ALA A 202 5.24 -10.49 23.50
CA ALA A 202 4.57 -9.21 23.30
C ALA A 202 3.20 -9.20 24.02
N PRO A 203 2.73 -8.06 24.52
CA PRO A 203 1.33 -7.67 24.45
C PRO A 203 0.97 -7.10 23.07
#